data_AF-A0A2A5RY32-F1
#
_entry.id   AF-A0A2A5RY32-F1
#
_cell.length_a   1.000
_cell.length_b   1.000
_cell.length_c   1.000
_cell.angle_alpha   90.00
_cell.angle_beta   90.00
_cell.angle_gamma   90.00
#
_symmetry.space_group_name_H-M   'P 1'
#
loop_
_entity.id
_entity.type
_entity.pdbx_description
1 polymer ?
#
loop_
_entity_poly.entity_id
_entity_poly.type
_entity_poly.pdbx_seq_one_letter_code
_entity_poly.pdbx_strand_id
1 'polypeptide(L)'
;MLGYQPHIQRNGILNFAVTYLNQQNDKHNLMIAAIAPVMSIMVGILLPNGQNLLLLKLFCLSNIFNLLPVTSDGEVILLSIINILRKRRNEKSP
;
A
#
# COMPACT_ATOMS: atom_id res chain seq x y z
N MET A 1 -7.83 -16.33 5.14
CA MET A 1 -6.50 -15.67 5.17
C MET A 1 -5.85 -15.85 3.81
N LEU A 2 -5.23 -14.80 3.24
CA LEU A 2 -4.69 -14.77 1.87
C LEU A 2 -3.48 -15.70 1.60
N GLY A 3 -3.06 -16.54 2.57
CA GLY A 3 -1.97 -17.49 2.41
C GLY A 3 -0.56 -16.87 2.39
N TYR A 4 -0.43 -15.56 2.63
CA TYR A 4 0.87 -14.89 2.77
C TYR A 4 1.44 -15.12 4.17
N GLN A 5 2.74 -15.34 4.24
CA GLN A 5 3.49 -15.43 5.50
C GLN A 5 4.08 -14.04 5.81
N PRO A 6 3.47 -13.24 6.70
CA PRO A 6 4.06 -11.98 7.13
C PRO A 6 5.36 -12.26 7.90
N HIS A 7 6.43 -11.58 7.53
CA HIS A 7 7.67 -11.56 8.28
C HIS A 7 7.89 -10.13 8.78
N ILE A 8 8.03 -9.97 10.09
CA ILE A 8 8.36 -8.67 10.67
C ILE A 8 9.88 -8.54 10.61
N GLN A 9 10.37 -7.68 9.73
CA GLN A 9 11.78 -7.34 9.66
C GLN A 9 12.00 -6.00 10.36
N ARG A 10 13.03 -5.96 11.20
CA ARG A 10 13.45 -4.74 11.90
C ARG A 10 14.62 -4.13 11.15
N ASN A 11 14.36 -3.07 10.38
CA ASN A 11 15.39 -2.33 9.64
C ASN A 11 15.94 -1.18 10.50
N GLY A 12 16.81 -1.52 11.45
CA GLY A 12 17.46 -0.56 12.36
C GLY A 12 16.76 -0.40 13.71
N ILE A 13 17.03 0.70 14.41
CA ILE A 13 16.58 0.86 15.80
C ILE A 13 15.05 1.11 15.89
N LEU A 14 14.48 1.87 14.93
CA LEU A 14 13.09 2.34 15.01
C LEU A 14 12.15 1.83 13.89
N ASN A 15 12.66 1.26 12.79
CA ASN A 15 11.81 0.89 11.65
C ASN A 15 11.39 -0.57 11.72
N PHE A 16 10.10 -0.77 11.93
CA PHE A 16 9.44 -2.07 11.76
C PHE A 16 8.82 -2.11 10.36
N ALA A 17 9.20 -3.11 9.58
CA ALA A 17 8.64 -3.36 8.27
C ALA A 17 7.99 -4.75 8.27
N VAL A 18 6.76 -4.83 7.76
CA VAL A 18 6.12 -6.13 7.52
C VAL A 18 6.38 -6.48 6.06
N THR A 19 7.23 -7.48 5.84
CA THR A 19 7.52 -8.01 4.52
C THR A 19 6.71 -9.28 4.28
N TYR A 20 6.38 -9.52 3.02
CA TYR A 20 5.65 -10.72 2.60
C TYR A 20 6.39 -11.34 1.44
N LEU A 21 6.41 -12.66 1.37
CA LEU A 21 6.94 -13.34 0.21
C LEU A 21 5.98 -13.12 -0.97
N ASN A 22 6.49 -12.50 -2.04
CA ASN A 22 5.70 -12.20 -3.23
C ASN A 22 5.31 -13.50 -3.94
N GLN A 23 4.02 -13.84 -3.94
CA GLN A 23 3.47 -15.03 -4.62
C GLN A 23 3.19 -14.79 -6.11
N GLN A 24 3.76 -13.75 -6.72
CA GLN A 24 3.55 -13.33 -8.12
C GLN A 24 2.08 -13.09 -8.49
N ASN A 25 1.23 -12.82 -7.49
CA ASN A 25 -0.16 -12.45 -7.71
C ASN A 25 -0.29 -10.92 -7.63
N ASP A 26 -0.21 -10.27 -8.80
CA ASP A 26 -0.23 -8.81 -8.90
C ASP A 26 -1.50 -8.19 -8.28
N LYS A 27 -2.65 -8.87 -8.34
CA LYS A 27 -3.90 -8.37 -7.73
C LYS A 27 -3.79 -8.31 -6.21
N HIS A 28 -3.20 -9.33 -5.61
CA HIS A 28 -2.99 -9.37 -4.16
C HIS A 28 -1.91 -8.38 -3.74
N ASN A 29 -0.81 -8.27 -4.49
CA ASN A 29 0.24 -7.30 -4.23
C ASN A 29 -0.31 -5.87 -4.27
N LEU A 30 -1.14 -5.56 -5.27
CA LEU A 30 -1.84 -4.28 -5.36
C LEU A 30 -2.73 -4.02 -4.15
N MET A 31 -3.52 -5.02 -3.72
CA MET A 31 -4.40 -4.90 -2.56
C MET A 31 -3.62 -4.67 -1.27
N ILE A 32 -2.54 -5.43 -1.04
CA ILE A 32 -1.72 -5.34 0.17
C ILE A 32 -1.01 -3.99 0.25
N ALA A 33 -0.45 -3.51 -0.86
CA ALA A 33 0.24 -2.22 -0.89
C ALA A 33 -0.74 -1.03 -0.78
N ALA A 34 -1.95 -1.14 -1.38
CA ALA A 34 -2.92 -0.05 -1.35
C ALA A 34 -3.74 0.01 -0.05
N ILE A 35 -3.97 -1.11 0.66
CA ILE A 35 -4.90 -1.12 1.79
C ILE A 35 -4.44 -0.21 2.94
N ALA A 36 -3.14 -0.20 3.26
CA ALA A 36 -2.59 0.63 4.33
C ALA A 36 -2.77 2.15 4.06
N PRO A 37 -2.34 2.70 2.91
CA PRO A 37 -2.55 4.11 2.63
C PRO A 37 -4.02 4.47 2.45
N VAL A 38 -4.82 3.65 1.76
CA VAL A 38 -6.26 3.92 1.55
C VAL A 38 -7.01 3.97 2.87
N MET A 39 -6.79 3.00 3.76
CA MET A 39 -7.45 2.98 5.07
C MET A 39 -6.99 4.14 5.94
N SER A 40 -5.70 4.49 5.91
CA SER A 40 -5.16 5.63 6.68
C SER A 40 -5.79 6.95 6.24
N ILE A 41 -5.91 7.18 4.92
CA ILE A 41 -6.58 8.36 4.37
C ILE A 41 -8.06 8.38 4.77
N MET A 42 -8.76 7.23 4.67
CA MET A 42 -10.16 7.12 5.04
C MET A 42 -10.39 7.45 6.52
N VAL A 43 -9.53 6.95 7.41
CA VAL A 43 -9.54 7.29 8.83
C VAL A 43 -9.32 8.80 9.01
N GLY A 44 -8.33 9.39 8.33
CA GLY A 44 -8.09 10.84 8.38
C GLY A 44 -9.28 11.69 7.94
N ILE A 45 -10.03 11.25 6.92
CA ILE A 45 -11.25 11.93 6.46
C ILE A 45 -12.36 11.83 7.51
N LEU A 46 -12.55 10.66 8.12
CA LEU A 46 -13.57 10.41 9.13
C LEU A 46 -13.28 11.08 10.49
N LEU A 47 -12.02 11.45 10.75
CA LEU A 47 -11.63 12.13 11.98
C LEU A 47 -12.31 13.50 12.13
N PRO A 48 -12.91 13.79 13.30
CA PRO A 48 -13.57 15.06 13.56
C PRO A 48 -12.56 16.21 13.63
N ASN A 49 -13.02 17.41 13.26
CA ASN A 49 -12.19 18.61 13.25
C ASN A 49 -12.05 19.15 14.68
N GLY A 50 -10.93 18.83 15.34
CA GLY A 50 -10.55 19.37 16.64
C GLY A 50 -9.04 19.57 16.73
N GLN A 51 -8.59 20.60 17.46
CA GLN A 51 -7.15 20.92 17.59
C GLN A 51 -6.32 19.73 18.10
N ASN A 52 -6.88 18.93 19.01
CA ASN A 52 -6.21 17.76 19.58
C ASN A 52 -5.96 16.62 18.57
N LEU A 53 -6.75 16.57 17.49
CA LEU A 53 -6.69 15.50 16.49
C LEU A 53 -6.11 15.97 15.15
N LEU A 54 -5.76 17.26 15.04
CA LEU A 54 -5.27 17.86 13.80
C LEU A 54 -3.99 17.17 13.32
N LEU A 55 -3.03 16.93 14.21
CA LEU A 55 -1.77 16.25 13.85
C LEU A 55 -2.03 14.82 13.35
N LEU A 56 -2.84 14.05 14.08
CA LEU A 56 -3.20 12.68 13.68
C LEU A 56 -3.90 12.67 12.32
N LYS A 57 -4.83 13.61 12.09
CA LYS A 57 -5.51 13.79 10.82
C LYS A 57 -4.52 14.10 9.69
N LEU A 58 -3.56 14.99 9.91
CA LEU A 58 -2.53 15.30 8.93
C LEU A 58 -1.63 14.09 8.62
N PHE A 59 -1.22 13.31 9.62
CA PHE A 59 -0.47 12.06 9.40
C PHE A 59 -1.27 11.01 8.64
N CYS A 60 -2.55 10.86 8.95
CA CYS A 60 -3.44 9.96 8.22
C CYS A 60 -3.60 10.40 6.75
N LEU A 61 -3.81 11.69 6.50
CA LEU A 61 -3.96 12.22 5.15
C LEU A 61 -2.66 12.25 4.34
N SER A 62 -1.50 12.41 4.99
CA SER A 62 -0.20 12.37 4.30
C SER A 62 0.12 11.00 3.70
N ASN A 63 -0.58 9.94 4.11
CA ASN A 63 -0.49 8.63 3.44
C ASN A 63 -0.94 8.67 1.97
N ILE A 64 -1.56 9.77 1.49
CA ILE A 64 -1.76 9.98 0.05
C ILE A 64 -0.45 9.95 -0.74
N PHE A 65 0.66 10.38 -0.13
CA PHE A 65 1.98 10.32 -0.77
C PHE A 65 2.48 8.88 -0.95
N ASN A 66 2.01 7.93 -0.13
CA ASN A 66 2.34 6.51 -0.29
C ASN A 66 1.64 5.85 -1.50
N LEU A 67 0.74 6.57 -2.18
CA LEU A 67 0.17 6.16 -3.46
C LEU A 67 1.03 6.62 -4.65
N LEU A 68 2.00 7.50 -4.43
CA LEU A 68 2.91 7.97 -5.48
C LEU A 68 4.04 6.95 -5.70
N PRO A 69 4.51 6.77 -6.95
CA PRO A 69 5.52 5.76 -7.32
C PRO A 69 6.95 6.14 -6.88
N VAL A 70 7.07 6.99 -5.86
CA VAL A 70 8.34 7.38 -5.21
C VAL A 70 8.49 6.66 -3.87
N THR A 71 7.42 6.03 -3.39
CA THR A 71 7.39 5.27 -2.12
C THR A 71 7.37 3.77 -2.40
N SER A 72 7.83 2.97 -1.45
CA SER A 72 7.86 1.50 -1.61
C SER A 72 6.46 0.93 -1.90
N ASP A 73 5.42 1.42 -1.21
CA ASP A 73 4.03 1.01 -1.47
C ASP A 73 3.58 1.44 -2.88
N GLY A 74 3.88 2.68 -3.27
CA GLY A 74 3.54 3.20 -4.59
C GLY A 74 4.26 2.50 -5.74
N GLU A 75 5.51 2.07 -5.56
CA GLU A 75 6.24 1.25 -6.52
C GLU A 75 5.55 -0.11 -6.73
N VAL A 76 5.15 -0.78 -5.64
CA VAL A 76 4.43 -2.06 -5.70
C VAL A 76 3.05 -1.88 -6.35
N ILE A 77 2.34 -0.81 -6.03
CA ILE A 77 1.06 -0.44 -6.65
C ILE A 77 1.25 -0.27 -8.16
N LEU A 78 2.24 0.53 -8.58
CA LEU A 78 2.51 0.81 -9.99
C LEU A 78 2.91 -0.47 -10.75
N LEU A 79 3.87 -1.24 -10.23
CA LEU A 79 4.32 -2.49 -10.84
C LEU A 79 3.18 -3.49 -11.00
N SER A 80 2.35 -3.63 -9.96
CA SER A 80 1.19 -4.52 -9.99
C SER A 80 0.17 -4.08 -11.05
N ILE A 81 -0.11 -2.78 -11.18
CA ILE A 81 -0.99 -2.25 -12.23
C ILE A 81 -0.41 -2.52 -13.62
N ILE A 82 0.88 -2.23 -13.84
CA ILE A 82 1.55 -2.47 -15.12
C ILE A 82 1.49 -3.95 -15.51
N ASN A 83 1.76 -4.86 -14.57
CA ASN A 83 1.74 -6.30 -14.82
C ASN A 83 0.32 -6.79 -15.15
N ILE A 84 -0.70 -6.33 -14.41
CA ILE A 84 -2.11 -6.66 -14.69
C ILE A 84 -2.50 -6.18 -16.10
N LEU A 85 -2.12 -4.97 -16.48
CA LEU A 85 -2.42 -4.41 -17.80
C LEU A 85 -1.68 -5.16 -18.92
N ARG A 86 -0.40 -5.50 -18.72
CA ARG A 86 0.39 -6.30 -19.67
C ARG A 86 -0.19 -7.69 -19.86
N LYS A 87 -0.57 -8.37 -18.76
CA LYS A 87 -1.21 -9.69 -18.82
C LYS A 87 -2.51 -9.63 -19.61
N ARG A 88 -3.37 -8.66 -19.34
CA ARG A 88 -4.61 -8.45 -20.11
C ARG A 88 -4.38 -8.11 -21.58
N ARG A 89 -3.27 -7.43 -21.92
CA ARG A 89 -2.89 -7.16 -23.30
C ARG A 89 -2.49 -8.45 -24.02
N ASN A 90 -1.63 -9.26 -23.40
CA ASN A 90 -1.16 -10.51 -23.99
C ASN A 90 -2.30 -11.54 -24.13
N GLU A 91 -3.28 -11.56 -23.22
CA GLU A 91 -4.49 -12.39 -23.36
C GLU A 91 -5.40 -11.94 -24.53
N LYS A 92 -5.28 -10.69 -24.99
CA LYS A 92 -6.06 -10.13 -26.10
C LYS A 92 -5.35 -10.17 -27.46
N SER A 93 -4.07 -10.50 -27.50
CA SER A 93 -3.30 -10.66 -28.73
C SER A 93 -3.11 -12.17 -28.99
N PRO A 94 -3.92 -12.78 -29.88
CA PRO A 94 -3.77 -14.19 -30.25
C PRO A 94 -2.48 -14.45 -31.03
#